data_AF-A0A2M7UM23-F1
#
_entry.id   AF-A0A2M7UM23-F1
#
_cell.length_a   1.000
_cell.length_b   1.000
_cell.length_c   1.000
_cell.angle_alpha   90.00
_cell.angle_beta   90.00
_cell.angle_gamma   90.00
#
_symmetry.space_group_name_H-M   'P 1'
#
loop_
_entity.id
_entity.type
_entity.pdbx_description
1 polymer ?
#
loop_
_entity_poly.entity_id
_entity_poly.type
_entity_poly.pdbx_seq_one_letter_code
_entity_poly.pdbx_strand_id
1 'polypeptide(L)'
;MNLILTLIAVLGITYGATKLGKKMKIPYVVALILSGLIWSTPSLRGMIDETSLHIIFNLGDAALITLMFLAGLEISSRTFRRETTEAVFVSVSALVTSFIFGFIGMRAMGFPMMTSMIAGVSLGITAEATTAELLLELKKIKSKIAALMMEAGIFDDLLGLALFIIITIVFHTFNIKEDLMVTLSIAAFFMGILLQKPIKKIKIMEHLLEKILPIFVIPFFFVSMGIHFELQSLIINPLLLIVVLVLAIAGKMIGTFLIKPFTTLRWKQLYVVGWAMNSR
;
A
#
# COMPACT_ATOMS: atom_id res chain seq x y z
N MET A 1 -1.69 14.17 -27.68
CA MET A 1 -2.29 12.90 -28.16
C MET A 1 -3.79 12.97 -27.85
N ASN A 2 -4.70 12.41 -28.66
CA ASN A 2 -6.13 12.42 -28.28
C ASN A 2 -6.34 11.47 -27.09
N LEU A 3 -7.23 11.82 -26.16
CA LEU A 3 -7.49 11.08 -24.91
C LEU A 3 -7.57 9.56 -25.08
N ILE A 4 -8.35 9.10 -26.05
CA ILE A 4 -8.54 7.67 -26.30
C ILE A 4 -7.21 6.99 -26.65
N LEU A 5 -6.40 7.64 -27.49
CA LEU A 5 -5.09 7.12 -27.89
C LEU A 5 -4.12 7.12 -26.70
N THR A 6 -4.21 8.12 -25.83
CA THR A 6 -3.45 8.18 -24.57
C THR A 6 -3.80 7.03 -23.64
N LEU A 7 -5.09 6.78 -23.41
CA LEU A 7 -5.53 5.66 -22.56
C LEU A 7 -5.13 4.30 -23.15
N ILE A 8 -5.27 4.12 -24.47
CA ILE A 8 -4.81 2.90 -25.15
C ILE A 8 -3.30 2.73 -25.01
N ALA A 9 -2.52 3.80 -25.20
CA ALA A 9 -1.07 3.74 -25.05
C ALA A 9 -0.66 3.39 -23.61
N VAL A 10 -1.30 4.01 -22.62
CA VAL A 10 -1.05 3.74 -21.19
C VAL A 10 -1.33 2.27 -20.88
N LEU A 11 -2.50 1.77 -21.28
CA LEU A 11 -2.86 0.35 -21.08
C LEU A 11 -1.93 -0.59 -21.86
N GLY A 12 -1.51 -0.21 -23.07
CA GLY A 12 -0.59 -0.97 -23.90
C GLY A 12 0.81 -1.11 -23.27
N ILE A 13 1.38 -0.01 -22.78
CA ILE A 13 2.66 -0.03 -22.06
C ILE A 13 2.54 -0.81 -20.76
N THR A 14 1.45 -0.64 -20.03
CA THR A 14 1.16 -1.37 -18.80
C THR A 14 1.07 -2.89 -19.04
N TYR A 15 0.38 -3.30 -20.11
CA TYR A 15 0.31 -4.70 -20.54
C TYR A 15 1.69 -5.25 -20.94
N GLY A 16 2.49 -4.47 -21.67
CA GLY A 16 3.85 -4.84 -22.04
C GLY A 16 4.76 -5.01 -20.81
N ALA A 17 4.73 -4.05 -19.89
CA ALA A 17 5.50 -4.07 -18.65
C ALA A 17 5.14 -5.25 -17.76
N THR A 18 3.84 -5.55 -17.61
CA THR A 18 3.37 -6.70 -16.81
C THR A 18 3.74 -8.04 -17.44
N LYS A 19 3.65 -8.16 -18.78
CA LYS A 19 4.11 -9.36 -19.51
C LYS A 19 5.62 -9.58 -19.37
N LEU A 20 6.41 -8.51 -19.46
CA LEU A 20 7.86 -8.55 -19.24
C LEU A 20 8.20 -8.87 -17.79
N GLY A 21 7.53 -8.23 -16.83
CA GLY A 21 7.67 -8.48 -15.40
C GLY A 21 7.41 -9.94 -15.06
N LYS A 22 6.35 -10.54 -15.61
CA LYS A 22 6.06 -11.97 -15.45
C LYS A 22 7.20 -12.87 -15.98
N LYS A 23 7.81 -12.52 -17.12
CA LYS A 23 8.98 -13.25 -17.66
C LYS A 23 10.19 -13.15 -16.73
N MET A 24 10.36 -12.00 -16.07
CA MET A 24 11.47 -11.72 -15.14
C MET A 24 11.16 -12.09 -13.69
N LYS A 25 9.99 -12.70 -13.39
CA LYS A 25 9.51 -13.01 -12.03
C LYS A 25 9.43 -11.78 -11.10
N ILE A 26 9.14 -10.61 -11.69
CA ILE A 26 8.86 -9.38 -10.95
C ILE A 26 7.37 -9.40 -10.55
N PRO A 27 7.02 -9.03 -9.31
CA PRO A 27 5.62 -8.94 -8.87
C PRO A 27 4.81 -8.03 -9.79
N TYR A 28 3.55 -8.40 -10.04
CA TYR A 28 2.66 -7.70 -10.95
C TYR A 28 2.53 -6.21 -10.62
N VAL A 29 2.31 -5.89 -9.34
CA VAL A 29 2.19 -4.51 -8.82
C VAL A 29 3.45 -3.68 -9.12
N VAL A 30 4.64 -4.25 -8.92
CA VAL A 30 5.91 -3.55 -9.19
C VAL A 30 6.03 -3.22 -10.67
N ALA A 31 5.62 -4.12 -11.57
CA ALA A 31 5.62 -3.85 -13.00
C ALA A 31 4.66 -2.71 -13.40
N LEU A 32 3.52 -2.58 -12.72
CA LEU A 32 2.57 -1.48 -12.95
C LEU A 32 3.17 -0.12 -12.50
N ILE A 33 3.78 -0.06 -11.32
CA ILE A 33 4.43 1.15 -10.83
C ILE A 33 5.56 1.55 -11.78
N LEU A 34 6.39 0.58 -12.20
CA LEU A 34 7.45 0.81 -13.19
C LEU A 34 6.89 1.32 -14.53
N SER A 35 5.72 0.85 -14.98
CA SER A 35 5.09 1.42 -16.17
C SER A 35 4.66 2.88 -15.99
N GLY A 36 4.13 3.25 -14.82
CA GLY A 36 3.84 4.66 -14.52
C GLY A 36 5.11 5.52 -14.47
N LEU A 37 6.20 5.00 -13.90
CA LEU A 37 7.51 5.65 -13.88
C LEU A 37 8.04 5.92 -15.29
N ILE A 38 7.85 4.97 -16.21
CA ILE A 38 8.21 5.15 -17.62
C ILE A 38 7.45 6.35 -18.20
N TRP A 39 6.15 6.47 -17.93
CA TRP A 39 5.34 7.61 -18.35
C TRP A 39 5.74 8.95 -17.73
N SER A 40 6.29 8.93 -16.50
CA SER A 40 6.81 10.13 -15.82
C SER A 40 8.07 10.69 -16.48
N THR A 41 8.79 9.90 -17.29
CA THR A 41 10.04 10.35 -17.94
C THR A 41 9.80 11.55 -18.85
N PRO A 42 10.70 12.55 -18.90
CA PRO A 42 10.49 13.77 -19.70
C PRO A 42 10.13 13.50 -21.17
N SER A 43 10.72 12.45 -21.75
CA SER A 43 10.49 12.04 -23.15
C SER A 43 9.06 11.57 -23.42
N LEU A 44 8.43 10.88 -22.47
CA LEU A 44 7.07 10.34 -22.62
C LEU A 44 6.00 11.22 -21.97
N ARG A 45 6.36 11.98 -20.93
CA ARG A 45 5.47 12.92 -20.25
C ARG A 45 4.92 13.98 -21.20
N GLY A 46 5.75 14.48 -22.13
CA GLY A 46 5.32 15.43 -23.16
C GLY A 46 4.32 14.87 -24.19
N MET A 47 4.13 13.54 -24.24
CA MET A 47 3.16 12.91 -25.14
C MET A 47 1.75 12.87 -24.55
N ILE A 48 1.63 12.92 -23.22
CA ILE A 48 0.37 12.99 -22.48
C ILE A 48 -0.01 14.46 -22.33
N ASP A 49 -1.17 14.85 -22.85
CA ASP A 49 -1.74 16.17 -22.60
C ASP A 49 -2.29 16.27 -21.17
N GLU A 50 -2.30 17.48 -20.62
CA GLU A 50 -2.78 17.77 -19.25
C GLU A 50 -4.20 17.24 -18.98
N THR A 51 -5.09 17.26 -19.98
CA THR A 51 -6.45 16.73 -19.84
C THR A 51 -6.44 15.22 -19.64
N SER A 52 -5.70 14.49 -20.48
CA SER A 52 -5.54 13.04 -20.30
C SER A 52 -4.86 12.69 -18.98
N LEU A 53 -3.86 13.47 -18.57
CA LEU A 53 -3.14 13.28 -17.31
C LEU A 53 -4.09 13.47 -16.11
N HIS A 54 -4.91 14.51 -16.12
CA HIS A 54 -5.94 14.74 -15.10
C HIS A 54 -6.99 13.60 -15.06
N ILE A 55 -7.37 13.03 -16.21
CA ILE A 55 -8.30 11.90 -16.26
C ILE A 55 -7.64 10.64 -15.69
N ILE A 56 -6.37 10.38 -16.00
CA ILE A 56 -5.62 9.23 -15.44
C ILE A 56 -5.54 9.35 -13.92
N PHE A 57 -5.27 10.54 -13.38
CA PHE A 57 -5.24 10.77 -11.94
C PHE A 57 -6.60 10.58 -11.28
N ASN A 58 -7.67 11.15 -11.84
CA ASN A 58 -9.02 10.94 -11.33
C ASN A 58 -9.43 9.45 -11.35
N LEU A 59 -9.03 8.71 -12.38
CA LEU A 59 -9.24 7.26 -12.45
C LEU A 59 -8.42 6.52 -11.39
N GLY A 60 -7.20 6.99 -11.12
CA GLY A 60 -6.35 6.51 -10.02
C GLY A 60 -6.99 6.73 -8.65
N ASP A 61 -7.56 7.91 -8.39
CA ASP A 61 -8.25 8.25 -7.14
C ASP A 61 -9.51 7.39 -6.95
N ALA A 62 -10.32 7.25 -8.01
CA ALA A 62 -11.47 6.35 -8.00
C ALA A 62 -11.06 4.89 -7.78
N ALA A 63 -9.93 4.48 -8.36
CA ALA A 63 -9.38 3.16 -8.18
C ALA A 63 -8.86 2.95 -6.75
N LEU A 64 -8.24 3.94 -6.12
CA LEU A 64 -7.85 3.89 -4.70
C LEU A 64 -9.05 3.66 -3.79
N ILE A 65 -10.12 4.46 -3.94
CA ILE A 65 -11.35 4.31 -3.14
C ILE A 65 -11.94 2.91 -3.33
N THR A 66 -11.94 2.42 -4.57
CA THR A 66 -12.40 1.07 -4.90
C THR A 66 -11.53 0.01 -4.23
N LEU A 67 -10.19 0.11 -4.31
CA LEU A 67 -9.28 -0.84 -3.67
C LEU A 67 -9.45 -0.87 -2.14
N MET A 68 -9.64 0.30 -1.52
CA MET A 68 -9.87 0.37 -0.07
C MET A 68 -11.22 -0.25 0.32
N PHE A 69 -12.29 -0.01 -0.45
CA PHE A 69 -13.56 -0.72 -0.26
C PHE A 69 -13.38 -2.24 -0.30
N LEU A 70 -12.59 -2.73 -1.25
CA LEU A 70 -12.35 -4.15 -1.45
C LEU A 70 -11.51 -4.78 -0.35
N ALA A 71 -10.47 -4.09 0.10
CA ALA A 71 -9.72 -4.48 1.30
C ALA A 71 -10.69 -4.64 2.49
N GLY A 72 -11.62 -3.71 2.66
CA GLY A 72 -12.71 -3.83 3.64
C GLY A 72 -13.58 -5.08 3.46
N LEU A 73 -13.94 -5.44 2.22
CA LEU A 73 -14.70 -6.66 1.92
C LEU A 73 -13.90 -7.94 2.22
N GLU A 74 -12.57 -7.91 2.18
CA GLU A 74 -11.74 -9.09 2.44
C GLU A 74 -11.76 -9.48 3.94
N ILE A 75 -11.91 -8.50 4.83
CA ILE A 75 -11.87 -8.64 6.30
C ILE A 75 -12.96 -9.58 6.80
N SER A 76 -12.60 -10.85 7.02
CA SER A 76 -13.52 -11.89 7.47
C SER A 76 -14.00 -11.63 8.91
N SER A 77 -15.31 -11.48 9.09
CA SER A 77 -15.95 -11.34 10.41
C SER A 77 -15.86 -12.57 11.34
N ARG A 78 -15.34 -13.72 10.87
CA ARG A 78 -15.13 -14.93 11.68
C ARG A 78 -13.75 -15.00 12.33
N THR A 79 -12.83 -14.13 11.94
CA THR A 79 -11.43 -14.13 12.40
C THR A 79 -11.25 -13.44 13.77
N PHE A 80 -12.21 -12.61 14.17
CA PHE A 80 -12.07 -11.67 15.30
C PHE A 80 -12.00 -12.26 16.72
N ARG A 81 -12.06 -13.59 16.92
CA ARG A 81 -12.41 -14.16 18.25
C ARG A 81 -11.34 -14.95 18.99
N ARG A 82 -10.15 -15.25 18.43
CA ARG A 82 -9.11 -15.98 19.18
C ARG A 82 -7.64 -15.63 18.89
N GLU A 83 -7.26 -15.19 17.70
CA GLU A 83 -5.84 -14.90 17.36
C GLU A 83 -5.54 -13.37 17.23
N THR A 84 -6.53 -12.51 17.50
CA THR A 84 -6.46 -11.06 17.33
C THR A 84 -5.47 -10.35 18.24
N THR A 85 -5.24 -10.85 19.46
CA THR A 85 -4.36 -10.16 20.42
C THR A 85 -2.90 -10.17 19.95
N GLU A 86 -2.41 -11.30 19.42
CA GLU A 86 -1.04 -11.37 18.87
C GLU A 86 -0.91 -10.47 17.63
N ALA A 87 -1.91 -10.49 16.73
CA ALA A 87 -1.92 -9.62 15.55
C ALA A 87 -1.92 -8.13 15.91
N VAL A 88 -2.70 -7.71 16.90
CA VAL A 88 -2.73 -6.33 17.40
C VAL A 88 -1.37 -5.93 17.97
N PHE A 89 -0.74 -6.79 18.80
CA PHE A 89 0.58 -6.48 19.34
C PHE A 89 1.63 -6.35 18.24
N VAL A 90 1.63 -7.26 17.26
CA VAL A 90 2.52 -7.21 16.10
C VAL A 90 2.34 -5.90 15.33
N SER A 91 1.10 -5.58 14.98
CA SER A 91 0.74 -4.37 14.23
C SER A 91 1.16 -3.10 14.97
N VAL A 92 0.68 -2.91 16.20
CA VAL A 92 0.99 -1.71 17.00
C VAL A 92 2.50 -1.57 17.21
N SER A 93 3.20 -2.65 17.58
CA SER A 93 4.63 -2.58 17.85
C SER A 93 5.42 -2.26 16.57
N ALA A 94 5.13 -2.93 15.46
CA ALA A 94 5.81 -2.71 14.18
C ALA A 94 5.52 -1.32 13.60
N LEU A 95 4.28 -0.83 13.72
CA LEU A 95 3.90 0.50 13.27
C LEU A 95 4.57 1.59 14.12
N VAL A 96 4.51 1.49 15.46
CA VAL A 96 5.09 2.51 16.36
C VAL A 96 6.61 2.57 16.20
N THR A 97 7.28 1.42 16.14
CA THR A 97 8.74 1.39 15.94
C THR A 97 9.14 1.95 14.58
N SER A 98 8.45 1.58 13.51
CA SER A 98 8.73 2.13 12.18
C SER A 98 8.46 3.64 12.11
N PHE A 99 7.39 4.11 12.75
CA PHE A 99 7.10 5.53 12.89
C PHE A 99 8.22 6.27 13.61
N ILE A 100 8.66 5.77 14.78
CA ILE A 100 9.73 6.39 15.56
C ILE A 100 11.04 6.43 14.77
N PHE A 101 11.41 5.33 14.11
CA PHE A 101 12.65 5.26 13.32
C PHE A 101 12.60 6.20 12.12
N GLY A 102 11.49 6.21 11.38
CA GLY A 102 11.28 7.14 10.28
C GLY A 102 11.31 8.60 10.75
N PHE A 103 10.57 8.92 11.80
CA PHE A 103 10.52 10.27 12.37
C PHE A 103 11.90 10.76 12.82
N ILE A 104 12.60 9.98 13.64
CA ILE A 104 13.93 10.35 14.16
C ILE A 104 14.93 10.46 13.00
N GLY A 105 14.92 9.49 12.08
CA GLY A 105 15.83 9.50 10.94
C GLY A 105 15.65 10.72 10.04
N MET A 106 14.40 11.06 9.72
CA MET A 106 14.09 12.24 8.90
C MET A 106 14.41 13.55 9.63
N ARG A 107 14.14 13.64 10.95
CA ARG A 107 14.57 14.80 11.75
C ARG A 107 16.08 14.94 11.81
N ALA A 108 16.81 13.84 11.95
CA ALA A 108 18.27 13.83 11.97
C ALA A 108 18.87 14.29 10.62
N MET A 109 18.17 14.04 9.51
CA MET A 109 18.52 14.56 8.19
C MET A 109 18.10 16.01 7.95
N GLY A 110 17.50 16.68 8.95
CA GLY A 110 17.14 18.09 8.89
C GLY A 110 15.76 18.38 8.30
N PHE A 111 14.94 17.37 8.02
CA PHE A 111 13.59 17.59 7.49
C PHE A 111 12.66 18.24 8.54
N PRO A 112 11.68 19.05 8.12
CA PRO A 112 10.69 19.65 9.02
C PRO A 112 9.92 18.60 9.84
N MET A 113 9.34 19.05 10.96
CA MET A 113 8.57 18.21 11.87
C MET A 113 7.48 17.41 11.15
N MET A 114 6.65 18.11 10.37
CA MET A 114 5.53 17.53 9.64
C MET A 114 6.00 16.49 8.61
N THR A 115 6.99 16.83 7.77
CA THR A 115 7.56 15.91 6.78
C THR A 115 8.12 14.65 7.44
N SER A 116 8.77 14.79 8.60
CA SER A 116 9.32 13.66 9.35
C SER A 116 8.23 12.77 9.94
N MET A 117 7.14 13.36 10.43
CA MET A 117 5.99 12.60 10.96
C MET A 117 5.24 11.86 9.85
N ILE A 118 4.99 12.53 8.72
CA ILE A 118 4.37 11.90 7.55
C ILE A 118 5.24 10.75 7.05
N ALA A 119 6.54 10.98 6.87
CA ALA A 119 7.47 9.92 6.48
C ALA A 119 7.47 8.77 7.51
N GLY A 120 7.47 9.06 8.81
CA GLY A 120 7.33 8.05 9.85
C GLY A 120 6.09 7.17 9.66
N VAL A 121 4.92 7.77 9.43
CA VAL A 121 3.67 7.03 9.22
C VAL A 121 3.70 6.25 7.92
N SER A 122 4.20 6.84 6.82
CA SER A 122 4.37 6.14 5.53
C SER A 122 5.28 4.92 5.67
N LEU A 123 6.31 4.98 6.52
CA LEU A 123 7.16 3.84 6.84
C LEU A 123 6.49 2.86 7.84
N GLY A 124 5.41 3.23 8.51
CA GLY A 124 4.66 2.34 9.40
C GLY A 124 3.70 1.41 8.68
N ILE A 125 3.17 1.83 7.53
CA ILE A 125 2.12 1.13 6.76
C ILE A 125 2.70 -0.04 5.95
N THR A 126 1.90 -1.07 5.70
CA THR A 126 2.30 -2.31 5.02
C THR A 126 1.31 -2.69 3.92
N ALA A 127 1.81 -3.16 2.77
CA ALA A 127 0.99 -3.63 1.65
C ALA A 127 0.62 -5.12 1.78
N GLU A 128 -0.51 -5.42 2.45
CA GLU A 128 -0.98 -6.79 2.74
C GLU A 128 -1.20 -7.65 1.49
N ALA A 129 -1.82 -7.10 0.44
CA ALA A 129 -2.22 -7.85 -0.76
C ALA A 129 -1.03 -8.57 -1.45
N THR A 130 0.15 -7.93 -1.48
CA THR A 130 1.35 -8.52 -2.09
C THR A 130 1.86 -9.74 -1.32
N THR A 131 1.77 -9.68 0.01
CA THR A 131 2.19 -10.77 0.90
C THR A 131 1.20 -11.94 0.85
N ALA A 132 -0.10 -11.64 0.72
CA ALA A 132 -1.14 -12.65 0.52
C ALA A 132 -0.92 -13.45 -0.77
N GLU A 133 -0.64 -12.77 -1.87
CA GLU A 133 -0.38 -13.38 -3.18
C GLU A 133 0.86 -14.29 -3.13
N LEU A 134 1.96 -13.81 -2.52
CA LEU A 134 3.17 -14.63 -2.33
C LEU A 134 2.90 -15.89 -1.48
N LEU A 135 2.11 -15.76 -0.41
CA LEU A 135 1.74 -16.91 0.43
C LEU A 135 0.82 -17.90 -0.28
N LEU A 136 -0.03 -17.43 -1.21
CA LEU A 136 -0.82 -18.28 -2.09
C LEU A 136 0.08 -19.06 -3.06
N GLU A 137 1.03 -18.38 -3.71
CA GLU A 137 2.00 -19.02 -4.61
C GLU A 137 2.82 -20.11 -3.89
N LEU A 138 3.23 -19.83 -2.66
CA LEU A 138 3.95 -20.78 -1.81
C LEU A 138 3.06 -21.88 -1.21
N LYS A 139 1.74 -21.83 -1.42
CA LYS A 139 0.73 -22.73 -0.81
C LYS A 139 0.78 -22.72 0.73
N LYS A 140 1.14 -21.58 1.34
CA LYS A 140 1.26 -21.38 2.80
C LYS A 140 0.18 -20.47 3.41
N ILE A 141 -0.79 -19.99 2.63
CA ILE A 141 -1.85 -19.08 3.12
C ILE A 141 -2.70 -19.64 4.27
N LYS A 142 -2.81 -20.97 4.41
CA LYS A 142 -3.57 -21.62 5.48
C LYS A 142 -2.79 -21.76 6.80
N SER A 143 -1.57 -21.23 6.88
CA SER A 143 -0.75 -21.30 8.09
C SER A 143 -1.17 -20.25 9.11
N LYS A 144 -0.92 -20.52 10.40
CA LYS A 144 -1.14 -19.54 11.47
C LYS A 144 -0.37 -18.24 11.26
N ILE A 145 0.84 -18.34 10.71
CA ILE A 145 1.69 -17.19 10.40
C ILE A 145 1.03 -16.33 9.31
N ALA A 146 0.49 -16.97 8.26
CA ALA A 146 -0.26 -16.26 7.23
C ALA A 146 -1.51 -15.57 7.80
N ALA A 147 -2.30 -16.26 8.63
CA ALA A 147 -3.46 -15.65 9.28
C ALA A 147 -3.09 -14.43 10.14
N LEU A 148 -2.08 -14.57 11.00
CA LEU A 148 -1.56 -13.48 11.84
C LEU A 148 -1.07 -12.29 11.01
N MET A 149 -0.40 -12.53 9.88
CA MET A 149 0.09 -11.46 9.01
C MET A 149 -1.04 -10.70 8.31
N MET A 150 -2.07 -11.41 7.83
CA MET A 150 -3.25 -10.79 7.23
C MET A 150 -4.03 -9.99 8.29
N GLU A 151 -4.23 -10.58 9.48
CA GLU A 151 -4.88 -9.88 10.60
C GLU A 151 -4.10 -8.63 11.05
N ALA A 152 -2.77 -8.71 11.13
CA ALA A 152 -1.93 -7.57 11.49
C ALA A 152 -1.95 -6.47 10.41
N GLY A 153 -2.02 -6.83 9.12
CA GLY A 153 -2.16 -5.88 8.00
C GLY A 153 -3.40 -5.02 8.13
N ILE A 154 -4.55 -5.62 8.45
CA ILE A 154 -5.81 -4.91 8.70
C ILE A 154 -5.67 -3.86 9.83
N PHE A 155 -5.01 -4.23 10.93
CA PHE A 155 -4.78 -3.29 12.04
C PHE A 155 -3.77 -2.20 11.66
N ASP A 156 -2.73 -2.53 10.89
CA ASP A 156 -1.74 -1.57 10.39
C ASP A 156 -2.38 -0.51 9.49
N ASP A 157 -3.27 -0.91 8.58
CA ASP A 157 -3.99 0.01 7.69
C ASP A 157 -4.88 0.97 8.51
N LEU A 158 -5.65 0.43 9.46
CA LEU A 158 -6.52 1.24 10.30
C LEU A 158 -5.74 2.24 11.16
N LEU A 159 -4.68 1.77 11.84
CA LEU A 159 -3.87 2.59 12.74
C LEU A 159 -3.02 3.60 11.98
N GLY A 160 -2.45 3.20 10.84
CA GLY A 160 -1.65 4.06 9.97
C GLY A 160 -2.47 5.21 9.40
N LEU A 161 -3.66 4.91 8.88
CA LEU A 161 -4.58 5.93 8.37
C LEU A 161 -5.07 6.87 9.47
N ALA A 162 -5.40 6.34 10.66
CA ALA A 162 -5.78 7.16 11.80
C ALA A 162 -4.66 8.14 12.21
N LEU A 163 -3.41 7.66 12.29
CA LEU A 163 -2.26 8.50 12.60
C LEU A 163 -1.99 9.54 11.51
N PHE A 164 -2.12 9.17 10.23
CA PHE A 164 -1.99 10.10 9.12
C PHE A 164 -2.98 11.27 9.24
N ILE A 165 -4.27 10.97 9.48
CA ILE A 165 -5.29 12.00 9.67
C ILE A 165 -4.98 12.90 10.87
N ILE A 166 -4.60 12.31 12.02
CA ILE A 166 -4.27 13.07 13.22
C ILE A 166 -3.16 14.07 12.93
N ILE A 167 -2.11 13.66 12.22
CA ILE A 167 -1.01 14.54 11.83
C ILE A 167 -1.54 15.69 10.96
N THR A 168 -2.28 15.39 9.90
CA THR A 168 -2.77 16.44 8.97
C THR A 168 -3.69 17.46 9.67
N ILE A 169 -4.56 16.99 10.58
CA ILE A 169 -5.41 17.87 11.40
C ILE A 169 -4.56 18.75 12.33
N VAL A 170 -3.60 18.16 13.03
CA VAL A 170 -2.74 18.90 13.99
C VAL A 170 -1.95 20.01 13.30
N PHE A 171 -1.39 19.73 12.12
CA PHE A 171 -0.63 20.72 11.35
C PHE A 171 -1.49 21.66 10.50
N HIS A 172 -2.83 21.58 10.62
CA HIS A 172 -3.78 22.44 9.90
C HIS A 172 -3.52 22.50 8.38
N THR A 173 -2.98 21.42 7.81
CA THR A 173 -2.62 21.36 6.40
C THR A 173 -3.81 20.83 5.61
N PHE A 174 -4.94 21.51 5.76
CA PHE A 174 -6.18 21.07 5.14
C PHE A 174 -6.14 21.37 3.65
N ASN A 175 -5.87 20.34 2.85
CA ASN A 175 -6.09 20.38 1.41
C ASN A 175 -7.38 19.63 1.12
N ILE A 176 -8.46 20.38 0.84
CA ILE A 176 -9.82 19.85 0.69
C ILE A 176 -9.85 18.63 -0.24
N LYS A 177 -9.08 18.62 -1.33
CA LYS A 177 -9.07 17.50 -2.27
C LYS A 177 -8.40 16.25 -1.67
N GLU A 178 -7.18 16.40 -1.14
CA GLU A 178 -6.39 15.28 -0.61
C GLU A 178 -7.04 14.70 0.65
N ASP A 179 -7.50 15.56 1.56
CA ASP A 179 -8.15 15.14 2.81
C ASP A 179 -9.49 14.45 2.54
N LEU A 180 -10.27 14.98 1.58
CA LEU A 180 -11.51 14.34 1.16
C LEU A 180 -11.23 12.96 0.56
N MET A 181 -10.18 12.82 -0.25
CA MET A 181 -9.82 11.55 -0.86
C MET A 181 -9.41 10.50 0.18
N VAL A 182 -8.60 10.89 1.17
CA VAL A 182 -8.22 10.01 2.28
C VAL A 182 -9.45 9.63 3.11
N THR A 183 -10.30 10.60 3.43
CA THR A 183 -11.54 10.36 4.18
C THR A 183 -12.50 9.43 3.43
N LEU A 184 -12.68 9.62 2.13
CA LEU A 184 -13.50 8.77 1.27
C LEU A 184 -12.92 7.35 1.18
N SER A 185 -11.60 7.22 1.09
CA SER A 185 -10.92 5.93 1.05
C SER A 185 -11.14 5.13 2.34
N ILE A 186 -11.05 5.79 3.49
CA ILE A 186 -11.34 5.18 4.80
C ILE A 186 -12.82 4.83 4.95
N ALA A 187 -13.71 5.75 4.57
CA ALA A 187 -15.15 5.49 4.60
C ALA A 187 -15.52 4.30 3.71
N ALA A 188 -14.90 4.19 2.53
CA ALA A 188 -15.04 3.07 1.63
C ALA A 188 -14.54 1.77 2.28
N PHE A 189 -13.36 1.77 2.91
CA PHE A 189 -12.86 0.61 3.65
C PHE A 189 -13.84 0.12 4.73
N PHE A 190 -14.35 1.01 5.59
CA PHE A 190 -15.35 0.64 6.59
C PHE A 190 -16.67 0.17 5.98
N MET A 191 -17.11 0.79 4.88
CA MET A 191 -18.28 0.35 4.14
C MET A 191 -18.09 -1.07 3.59
N GLY A 192 -16.89 -1.41 3.12
CA GLY A 192 -16.51 -2.76 2.73
C GLY A 192 -16.67 -3.76 3.88
N ILE A 193 -16.18 -3.43 5.08
CA ILE A 193 -16.34 -4.29 6.26
C ILE A 193 -17.83 -4.53 6.57
N LEU A 194 -18.64 -3.47 6.56
CA LEU A 194 -20.07 -3.55 6.87
C LEU A 194 -20.84 -4.37 5.83
N LEU A 195 -20.52 -4.19 4.55
CA LEU A 195 -21.22 -4.81 3.42
C LEU A 195 -20.62 -6.16 3.00
N GLN A 196 -19.55 -6.63 3.65
CA GLN A 196 -18.89 -7.89 3.32
C GLN A 196 -19.88 -9.06 3.16
N LYS A 197 -20.73 -9.28 4.16
CA LYS A 197 -21.64 -10.44 4.19
C LYS A 197 -22.69 -10.44 3.09
N PRO A 198 -23.44 -9.33 2.85
CA PRO A 198 -24.40 -9.29 1.75
C PRO A 198 -23.70 -9.34 0.39
N ILE A 199 -22.55 -8.67 0.22
CA ILE A 199 -21.88 -8.55 -1.07
C ILE A 199 -21.20 -9.86 -1.50
N LYS A 200 -20.55 -10.59 -0.60
CA LYS A 200 -19.93 -11.89 -0.94
C LYS A 200 -20.93 -12.96 -1.38
N LYS A 201 -22.23 -12.75 -1.19
CA LYS A 201 -23.28 -13.67 -1.68
C LYS A 201 -23.70 -13.39 -3.13
N ILE A 202 -23.31 -12.25 -3.70
CA ILE A 202 -23.70 -11.83 -5.05
C ILE A 202 -22.68 -12.37 -6.05
N LYS A 203 -23.07 -13.36 -6.87
CA LYS A 203 -22.20 -13.96 -7.91
C LYS A 203 -21.61 -12.93 -8.90
N ILE A 204 -22.34 -11.87 -9.21
CA ILE A 204 -21.85 -10.79 -10.08
C ILE A 204 -20.64 -10.10 -9.45
N MET A 205 -20.62 -9.93 -8.13
CA MET A 205 -19.50 -9.27 -7.46
C MET A 205 -18.23 -10.10 -7.62
N GLU A 206 -18.29 -11.41 -7.45
CA GLU A 206 -17.15 -12.32 -7.68
C GLU A 206 -16.55 -12.12 -9.09
N HIS A 207 -17.40 -11.97 -10.10
CA HIS A 207 -16.94 -11.68 -11.47
C HIS A 207 -16.28 -10.31 -11.62
N LEU A 208 -16.84 -9.27 -10.99
CA LEU A 208 -16.27 -7.92 -10.99
C LEU A 208 -14.89 -7.91 -10.30
N LEU A 209 -14.77 -8.63 -9.19
CA LEU A 209 -13.53 -8.76 -8.43
C LEU A 209 -12.45 -9.49 -9.24
N GLU A 210 -12.79 -10.60 -9.89
CA GLU A 210 -11.77 -11.39 -10.59
C GLU A 210 -11.37 -10.80 -11.94
N LYS A 211 -12.29 -10.11 -12.64
CA LYS A 211 -12.03 -9.63 -14.01
C LYS A 211 -11.83 -8.13 -14.14
N ILE A 212 -12.64 -7.31 -13.48
CA ILE A 212 -12.57 -5.85 -13.67
C ILE A 212 -11.40 -5.26 -12.88
N LEU A 213 -11.15 -5.75 -11.66
CA LEU A 213 -10.06 -5.24 -10.83
C LEU A 213 -8.69 -5.29 -11.52
N PRO A 214 -8.22 -6.45 -12.02
CA PRO A 214 -6.86 -6.53 -12.57
C PRO A 214 -6.71 -5.86 -13.94
N ILE A 215 -7.82 -5.66 -14.65
CA ILE A 215 -7.79 -5.08 -16.00
C ILE A 215 -7.93 -3.56 -15.96
N PHE A 216 -8.65 -3.02 -14.97
CA PHE A 216 -9.01 -1.62 -14.92
C PHE A 216 -8.51 -0.93 -13.64
N VAL A 217 -9.06 -1.30 -12.49
CA VAL A 217 -8.83 -0.58 -11.23
C VAL A 217 -7.35 -0.64 -10.81
N ILE A 218 -6.78 -1.83 -10.72
CA ILE A 218 -5.39 -2.03 -10.25
C ILE A 218 -4.38 -1.32 -11.17
N PRO A 219 -4.46 -1.44 -12.51
CA PRO A 219 -3.61 -0.69 -13.43
C PRO A 219 -3.69 0.83 -13.24
N PHE A 220 -4.88 1.43 -13.21
CA PHE A 220 -5.01 2.88 -13.13
C PHE A 220 -4.47 3.44 -11.81
N PHE A 221 -4.70 2.74 -10.69
CA PHE A 221 -4.13 3.12 -9.40
C PHE A 221 -2.59 3.12 -9.42
N PHE A 222 -1.96 1.99 -9.76
CA PHE A 222 -0.51 1.86 -9.68
C PHE A 222 0.23 2.64 -10.76
N VAL A 223 -0.34 2.80 -11.95
CA VAL A 223 0.21 3.66 -13.00
C VAL A 223 0.14 5.13 -12.57
N SER A 224 -1.00 5.58 -12.03
CA SER A 224 -1.14 6.94 -11.49
C SER A 224 -0.06 7.22 -10.42
N MET A 225 0.11 6.31 -9.46
CA MET A 225 1.18 6.42 -8.46
C MET A 225 2.59 6.48 -9.09
N GLY A 226 2.85 5.65 -10.10
CA GLY A 226 4.14 5.68 -10.81
C GLY A 226 4.38 6.99 -11.57
N ILE A 227 3.34 7.62 -12.12
CA ILE A 227 3.43 8.92 -12.81
C ILE A 227 3.73 10.05 -11.81
N HIS A 228 3.09 10.04 -10.64
CA HIS A 228 3.35 10.99 -9.55
C HIS A 228 4.77 10.89 -8.97
N PHE A 229 5.45 9.78 -9.19
CA PHE A 229 6.75 9.55 -8.62
C PHE A 229 7.85 10.35 -9.35
N GLU A 230 8.57 11.19 -8.61
CA GLU A 230 9.66 12.01 -9.14
C GLU A 230 11.02 11.30 -9.03
N LEU A 231 11.39 10.57 -10.08
CA LEU A 231 12.66 9.84 -10.17
C LEU A 231 13.90 10.71 -9.98
N GLN A 232 13.84 11.99 -10.35
CA GLN A 232 14.96 12.93 -10.22
C GLN A 232 15.35 13.12 -8.75
N SER A 233 14.37 13.14 -7.84
CA SER A 233 14.59 13.32 -6.40
C SER A 233 15.41 12.17 -5.77
N LEU A 234 15.30 10.95 -6.31
CA LEU A 234 16.11 9.81 -5.89
C LEU A 234 17.58 9.92 -6.34
N ILE A 235 17.81 10.41 -7.55
CA ILE A 235 19.15 10.54 -8.13
C ILE A 235 19.92 11.66 -7.42
N ILE A 236 19.23 12.73 -7.04
CA ILE A 236 19.84 13.88 -6.36
C ILE A 236 20.26 13.52 -4.92
N ASN A 237 19.51 12.65 -4.22
CA ASN A 237 19.78 12.28 -2.83
C ASN A 237 19.79 10.76 -2.61
N PRO A 238 20.79 10.02 -3.14
CA PRO A 238 20.86 8.56 -2.97
C PRO A 238 21.02 8.15 -1.49
N LEU A 239 21.64 9.01 -0.67
CA LEU A 239 21.75 8.78 0.78
C LEU A 239 20.37 8.73 1.45
N LEU A 240 19.44 9.59 1.04
CA LEU A 240 18.08 9.60 1.59
C LEU A 240 17.36 8.28 1.29
N LEU A 241 17.48 7.77 0.06
CA LEU A 241 16.90 6.48 -0.31
C LEU A 241 17.44 5.35 0.58
N ILE A 242 18.76 5.28 0.76
CA ILE A 242 19.39 4.24 1.58
C ILE A 242 18.93 4.36 3.04
N VAL A 243 18.92 5.57 3.60
CA VAL A 243 18.49 5.81 4.98
C VAL A 243 17.03 5.40 5.17
N VAL A 244 16.14 5.83 4.28
CA VAL A 244 14.71 5.48 4.33
C VAL A 244 14.51 3.97 4.26
N LEU A 245 15.22 3.27 3.36
CA LEU A 245 15.14 1.80 3.26
C LEU A 245 15.68 1.08 4.50
N VAL A 246 16.78 1.56 5.08
CA VAL A 246 17.35 0.96 6.30
C VAL A 246 16.41 1.17 7.48
N LEU A 247 15.90 2.38 7.67
CA LEU A 247 14.96 2.71 8.75
C LEU A 247 13.64 1.96 8.58
N ALA A 248 13.17 1.84 7.34
CA ALA A 248 12.01 1.03 6.98
C ALA A 248 12.15 -0.40 7.49
N ILE A 249 13.20 -1.08 7.04
CA ILE A 249 13.44 -2.50 7.34
C ILE A 249 13.72 -2.69 8.83
N ALA A 250 14.58 -1.86 9.41
CA ALA A 250 14.95 -1.94 10.81
C ALA A 250 13.74 -1.71 11.73
N GLY A 251 12.94 -0.68 11.48
CA GLY A 251 11.76 -0.37 12.27
C GLY A 251 10.80 -1.55 12.34
N LYS A 252 10.43 -2.13 11.18
CA LYS A 252 9.49 -3.24 11.12
C LYS A 252 10.06 -4.51 11.76
N MET A 253 11.32 -4.83 11.48
CA MET A 253 11.98 -6.02 12.05
C MET A 253 12.13 -5.92 13.56
N ILE A 254 12.56 -4.77 14.08
CA ILE A 254 12.70 -4.56 15.53
C ILE A 254 11.32 -4.63 16.19
N GLY A 255 10.31 -3.96 15.63
CA GLY A 255 8.95 -4.01 16.17
C GLY A 255 8.37 -5.42 16.25
N THR A 256 8.55 -6.25 15.22
CA THR A 256 8.07 -7.64 15.29
C THR A 256 8.85 -8.49 16.29
N PHE A 257 10.11 -8.19 16.57
CA PHE A 257 10.87 -8.89 17.61
C PHE A 257 10.54 -8.43 19.03
N LEU A 258 10.20 -7.15 19.23
CA LEU A 258 9.84 -6.61 20.54
C LEU A 258 8.61 -7.29 21.15
N ILE A 259 7.75 -7.87 20.31
CA ILE A 259 6.56 -8.57 20.80
C ILE A 259 6.85 -9.97 21.35
N LYS A 260 8.10 -10.49 21.24
CA LYS A 260 8.47 -11.85 21.70
C LYS A 260 7.97 -12.20 23.11
N PRO A 261 8.01 -11.30 24.13
CA PRO A 261 7.49 -11.58 25.47
C PRO A 261 5.97 -11.77 25.52
N PHE A 262 5.24 -11.21 24.54
CA PHE A 262 3.78 -11.18 24.48
C PHE A 262 3.18 -12.21 23.50
N THR A 263 4.01 -13.08 22.92
CA THR A 263 3.57 -14.09 21.95
C THR A 263 4.17 -15.46 22.20
N THR A 264 3.41 -16.49 21.80
CA THR A 264 3.87 -17.88 21.77
C THR A 264 4.77 -18.20 20.56
N LEU A 265 4.91 -17.28 19.60
CA LEU A 265 5.71 -17.48 18.40
C LEU A 265 7.20 -17.68 18.70
N ARG A 266 7.83 -18.56 17.92
CA ARG A 266 9.29 -18.77 17.91
C ARG A 266 10.00 -17.62 17.18
N TRP A 267 11.25 -17.37 17.52
CA TRP A 267 12.10 -16.37 16.83
C TRP A 267 12.14 -16.53 15.31
N LYS A 268 12.20 -17.78 14.81
CA LYS A 268 12.13 -18.06 13.37
C LYS A 268 10.81 -17.62 12.74
N GLN A 269 9.70 -17.72 13.48
CA GLN A 269 8.38 -17.31 13.00
C GLN A 269 8.29 -15.78 13.01
N LEU A 270 8.77 -15.12 14.07
CA LEU A 270 8.85 -13.66 14.14
C LEU A 270 9.73 -13.06 13.04
N TYR A 271 10.84 -13.72 12.70
CA TYR A 271 11.68 -13.32 11.58
C TYR A 271 10.92 -13.34 10.24
N VAL A 272 10.14 -14.41 10.00
CA VAL A 272 9.30 -14.52 8.79
C VAL A 272 8.21 -13.44 8.78
N VAL A 273 7.55 -13.21 9.92
CA VAL A 273 6.54 -12.15 10.06
C VAL A 273 7.16 -10.78 9.79
N GLY A 274 8.33 -10.47 10.38
CA GLY A 274 9.06 -9.23 10.16
C GLY A 274 9.39 -8.97 8.69
N TRP A 275 9.91 -9.97 7.98
CA TRP A 275 10.18 -9.84 6.55
C TRP A 275 8.92 -9.64 5.73
N ALA A 276 7.86 -10.36 6.06
CA ALA A 276 6.65 -10.32 5.27
C ALA A 276 5.79 -9.06 5.54
N MET A 277 5.97 -8.42 6.69
CA MET A 277 5.38 -7.11 6.99
C MET A 277 6.20 -5.93 6.44
N ASN A 278 7.34 -6.18 5.78
CA ASN A 278 8.14 -5.14 5.14
C ASN A 278 7.68 -4.81 3.70
N SER A 279 6.64 -5.45 3.17
CA SER A 279 5.99 -5.00 1.94
C SER A 279 5.32 -3.65 2.18
N ARG A 280 5.52 -2.67 1.31
CA ARG A 280 4.94 -1.32 1.39
C ARG A 280 4.60 -0.81 0.00
#